data_AF-R6CBB1-F1
#
_entry.id   AF-R6CBB1-F1
#
_cell.length_a   1.000
_cell.length_b   1.000
_cell.length_c   1.000
_cell.angle_alpha   90.00
_cell.angle_beta   90.00
_cell.angle_gamma   90.00
#
_symmetry.space_group_name_H-M   'P 1'
#
loop_
_entity.id
_entity.type
_entity.pdbx_description
1 polymer ?
#
loop_
_entity_poly.entity_id
_entity_poly.type
_entity_poly.pdbx_seq_one_letter_code
_entity_poly.pdbx_strand_id
1 'polypeptide(L)'
;MIKGINKQIIEIKCTNDEYFDKVLLFVRADKADTPQGLLKKNAENFCGRIMPSYFARALSRRRTAIKLALLSITLAGSMAALIWLAGRVFM
;
A
#
# COMPACT_ATOMS: atom_id res chain seq x y z
N MET A 1 -5.45 30.09 2.45
CA MET A 1 -6.79 29.49 2.21
C MET A 1 -7.48 30.26 1.09
N ILE A 2 -7.66 29.66 -0.09
CA ILE A 2 -8.43 30.28 -1.18
C ILE A 2 -9.87 29.77 -1.06
N LYS A 3 -10.79 30.67 -0.70
CA LYS A 3 -12.23 30.42 -0.59
C LYS A 3 -12.81 30.16 -1.99
N GLY A 4 -13.67 29.14 -2.14
CA GLY A 4 -14.71 29.17 -3.18
C GLY A 4 -14.81 28.00 -4.15
N ILE A 5 -13.96 26.97 -4.10
CA ILE A 5 -14.17 25.75 -4.89
C ILE A 5 -13.95 24.55 -3.98
N ASN A 6 -15.00 23.77 -3.72
CA ASN A 6 -14.90 22.50 -3.03
C ASN A 6 -14.18 21.49 -3.96
N LYS A 7 -12.87 21.69 -4.15
CA LYS A 7 -12.04 20.78 -4.94
C LYS A 7 -11.65 19.63 -4.04
N GLN A 8 -12.05 18.43 -4.42
CA GLN A 8 -11.55 17.23 -3.82
C GLN A 8 -10.05 17.12 -4.13
N ILE A 9 -9.24 16.97 -3.08
CA ILE A 9 -7.79 16.83 -3.18
C ILE A 9 -7.42 15.41 -2.74
N ILE A 10 -6.61 14.75 -3.55
CA ILE A 10 -6.03 13.46 -3.21
C ILE A 10 -4.59 13.68 -2.80
N GLU A 11 -4.27 13.34 -1.56
CA GLU A 11 -2.92 13.37 -1.02
C GLU A 11 -2.27 12.00 -1.17
N ILE A 12 -1.09 11.98 -1.78
CA ILE A 12 -0.24 10.80 -1.90
C ILE A 12 1.09 11.11 -1.24
N LYS A 13 1.39 10.42 -0.15
CA LYS A 13 2.65 10.61 0.58
C LYS A 13 3.84 10.10 -0.23
N CYS A 14 4.89 10.90 -0.26
CA CYS A 14 6.20 10.53 -0.79
C CYS A 14 7.05 9.92 0.35
N THR A 15 7.27 8.61 0.32
CA THR A 15 7.95 7.83 1.35
C THR A 15 9.39 7.57 0.90
N ASN A 16 10.36 8.09 1.65
CA ASN A 16 11.79 8.03 1.33
C ASN A 16 12.20 8.83 0.07
N ASP A 17 11.53 9.96 -0.17
CA ASP A 17 12.03 10.97 -1.10
C ASP A 17 12.82 12.02 -0.31
N GLU A 18 13.93 12.50 -0.86
CA GLU A 18 14.82 13.46 -0.19
C GLU A 18 14.31 14.90 -0.28
N TYR A 19 13.47 15.19 -1.27
CA TYR A 19 13.09 16.55 -1.64
C TYR A 19 11.59 16.83 -1.46
N PHE A 20 10.74 15.80 -1.57
CA PHE A 20 9.29 15.96 -1.59
C PHE A 20 8.61 15.10 -0.52
N ASP A 21 7.77 15.72 0.33
CA ASP A 21 6.98 15.00 1.35
C ASP A 21 5.74 14.29 0.78
N LYS A 22 5.08 14.91 -0.20
CA LYS A 22 3.81 14.44 -0.76
C LYS A 22 3.44 15.11 -2.08
N VAL A 23 2.61 14.42 -2.85
CA VAL A 23 1.95 14.92 -4.05
C VAL A 23 0.49 15.22 -3.73
N LEU A 24 0.02 16.39 -4.15
CA LEU A 24 -1.38 16.81 -4.07
C LEU A 24 -1.99 16.84 -5.47
N LEU A 25 -2.99 16.00 -5.70
CA LEU A 25 -3.73 15.96 -6.95
C LEU A 25 -5.10 16.59 -6.76
N PHE A 26 -5.39 17.60 -7.58
CA PHE A 26 -6.70 18.25 -7.60
C PHE A 26 -7.62 17.49 -8.55
N VAL A 27 -8.70 16.92 -8.00
CA VAL A 27 -9.72 16.26 -8.81
C VAL A 27 -10.49 17.33 -9.58
N ARG A 28 -10.75 17.05 -10.86
CA ARG A 28 -11.61 17.92 -11.67
C ARG A 28 -13.03 17.91 -11.12
N ALA A 29 -13.71 19.05 -11.17
CA ALA A 29 -15.06 19.21 -10.62
C ALA A 29 -16.07 18.22 -11.25
N ASP A 30 -15.93 17.89 -12.53
CA ASP A 30 -16.77 16.93 -13.26
C ASP A 30 -16.55 15.47 -12.87
N LYS A 31 -15.57 15.19 -12.00
CA LYS A 31 -15.25 13.85 -11.51
C LYS A 31 -15.32 13.73 -9.99
N ALA A 32 -15.81 14.76 -9.29
CA ALA A 32 -15.89 14.79 -7.83
C ALA A 32 -16.85 13.72 -7.24
N ASP A 33 -17.92 13.35 -7.97
CA ASP A 33 -18.85 12.29 -7.56
C ASP A 33 -18.31 10.86 -7.78
N THR A 34 -17.09 10.73 -8.32
CA THR A 34 -16.50 9.41 -8.53
C THR A 34 -16.16 8.76 -7.18
N PRO A 35 -16.39 7.44 -7.01
CA PRO A 35 -16.04 6.76 -5.76
C PRO A 35 -14.58 6.99 -5.36
N GLN A 36 -14.36 7.35 -4.09
CA GLN A 36 -13.02 7.66 -3.57
C GLN A 36 -11.99 6.55 -3.82
N GLY A 37 -12.41 5.28 -3.71
CA GLY A 37 -11.52 4.14 -3.97
C GLY A 37 -11.02 4.10 -5.42
N LEU A 38 -11.86 4.47 -6.38
CA LEU A 38 -11.51 4.48 -7.79
C LEU A 38 -10.65 5.70 -8.14
N LEU A 39 -10.98 6.86 -7.57
CA LEU A 39 -10.16 8.07 -7.67
C LEU A 39 -8.76 7.87 -7.12
N LYS A 40 -8.64 7.26 -5.94
CA LYS A 40 -7.35 6.95 -5.32
C LYS A 40 -6.54 5.99 -6.17
N LYS A 41 -7.14 4.92 -6.69
CA LYS A 41 -6.47 3.96 -7.58
C LYS A 41 -5.96 4.64 -8.86
N ASN A 42 -6.76 5.52 -9.47
CA ASN A 42 -6.34 6.27 -10.66
C ASN A 42 -5.23 7.27 -10.35
N ALA A 43 -5.28 7.92 -9.18
CA ALA A 43 -4.24 8.83 -8.72
C ALA A 43 -2.90 8.10 -8.48
N GLU A 44 -2.93 6.94 -7.81
CA GLU A 44 -1.75 6.07 -7.62
C GLU A 44 -1.17 5.62 -8.97
N ASN A 45 -2.03 5.20 -9.92
CA ASN A 45 -1.59 4.84 -11.27
C ASN A 45 -0.98 6.01 -12.03
N PHE A 46 -1.56 7.20 -11.92
CA PHE A 46 -1.06 8.41 -12.58
C PHE A 46 0.31 8.82 -12.01
N CYS A 47 0.44 8.86 -10.68
CA CYS A 47 1.72 9.10 -10.02
C CYS A 47 2.75 8.02 -10.37
N GLY A 48 2.35 6.75 -10.50
CA GLY A 48 3.22 5.67 -10.94
C GLY A 48 3.76 5.84 -12.37
N ARG A 49 3.06 6.57 -13.24
CA ARG A 49 3.54 6.88 -14.59
C ARG A 49 4.53 8.04 -14.61
N ILE A 50 4.32 9.04 -13.76
CA ILE A 50 5.17 10.24 -13.67
C ILE A 50 6.44 9.95 -12.87
N MET A 51 6.30 9.17 -11.79
CA MET A 51 7.38 8.84 -10.85
C MET A 51 7.50 7.32 -10.67
N PRO A 52 7.91 6.58 -11.73
CA PRO A 52 7.91 5.11 -11.71
C PRO A 52 8.84 4.52 -10.65
N SER A 53 10.03 5.11 -10.46
CA SER A 53 11.04 4.65 -9.50
C SER A 53 10.64 4.84 -8.03
N TYR A 54 9.72 5.78 -7.78
CA TYR A 54 9.18 6.09 -6.46
C TYR A 54 8.02 5.13 -6.10
N PHE A 55 7.03 5.00 -6.98
CA PHE A 55 5.86 4.16 -6.73
C PHE A 55 6.16 2.66 -6.80
N ALA A 56 7.09 2.23 -7.66
CA ALA A 56 7.53 0.84 -7.71
C ALA A 56 8.15 0.38 -6.38
N ARG A 57 8.87 1.27 -5.68
CA ARG A 57 9.46 1.00 -4.35
C ARG A 57 8.40 0.89 -3.25
N ALA A 58 7.37 1.72 -3.29
CA ALA A 58 6.26 1.65 -2.34
C ALA A 58 5.45 0.33 -2.49
N LEU A 59 5.14 -0.05 -3.74
CA LEU A 59 4.41 -1.28 -4.02
C LEU A 59 5.25 -2.54 -3.71
N SER A 60 6.54 -2.52 -4.03
CA SER A 60 7.43 -3.64 -3.79
C SER A 60 7.58 -3.91 -2.29
N ARG A 61 7.74 -2.86 -1.46
CA ARG A 61 7.78 -3.00 0.01
C ARG A 61 6.54 -3.65 0.59
N ARG A 62 5.35 -3.25 0.12
CA ARG A 62 4.09 -3.86 0.58
C ARG A 62 4.01 -5.33 0.19
N ARG A 63 4.43 -5.68 -1.02
CA ARG A 63 4.48 -7.07 -1.49
C ARG A 63 5.54 -7.90 -0.76
N THR A 64 6.73 -7.36 -0.48
CA THR A 64 7.77 -8.07 0.27
C THR A 64 7.36 -8.30 1.72
N ALA A 65 6.73 -7.31 2.36
CA ALA A 65 6.21 -7.46 3.73
C ALA A 65 5.15 -8.56 3.83
N ILE A 66 4.21 -8.60 2.88
CA ILE A 66 3.18 -9.66 2.83
C ILE A 66 3.83 -11.04 2.59
N LYS A 67 4.80 -11.12 1.67
CA LYS A 67 5.53 -12.38 1.41
C LYS A 67 6.26 -12.88 2.66
N LEU A 68 6.93 -11.99 3.40
CA LEU A 68 7.64 -12.35 4.64
C LEU A 68 6.66 -12.80 5.75
N ALA A 69 5.52 -12.12 5.88
CA ALA A 69 4.50 -12.51 6.84
C ALA A 69 3.95 -13.92 6.56
N LEU A 70 3.61 -14.22 5.29
CA LEU A 70 3.17 -15.56 4.89
C LEU A 70 4.22 -16.64 5.18
N LEU A 71 5.49 -16.34 4.90
CA LEU A 71 6.61 -17.25 5.18
C LEU A 71 6.73 -17.57 6.67
N SER A 72 6.60 -16.57 7.55
CA SER A 72 6.64 -16.78 9.00
C SER A 72 5.50 -17.66 9.53
N ILE A 73 4.29 -17.55 8.94
CA ILE A 73 3.14 -18.38 9.32
C ILE A 73 3.38 -19.85 8.97
N THR A 74 3.95 -20.13 7.78
CA THR A 74 4.25 -21.51 7.37
C THR A 74 5.31 -22.17 8.26
N LEU A 75 6.35 -21.43 8.63
CA LEU A 75 7.39 -21.90 9.54
C LEU A 75 6.81 -22.21 10.94
N ALA A 76 6.01 -21.31 11.49
CA ALA A 76 5.36 -21.51 12.79
C ALA A 76 4.41 -22.73 12.81
N GLY A 77 3.62 -22.91 11.74
CA GLY A 77 2.70 -24.05 11.61
C GLY A 77 3.43 -25.39 11.52
N SER A 78 4.53 -25.45 10.78
CA SER A 78 5.34 -26.67 10.67
C SER A 78 5.99 -27.07 12.00
N MET A 79 6.45 -26.10 12.79
CA MET A 79 7.03 -26.34 14.11
C MET A 79 5.99 -26.90 15.10
N ALA A 80 4.77 -26.35 15.10
CA ALA A 80 3.69 -26.81 15.97
C ALA A 80 3.25 -28.26 15.64
N ALA A 81 3.23 -28.62 14.36
CA ALA A 81 2.89 -29.97 13.93
C ALA A 81 3.92 -31.02 14.38
N LEU A 82 5.21 -30.67 14.34
CA LEU A 82 6.29 -31.54 14.82
C LEU A 82 6.21 -31.76 16.34
N ILE A 83 5.92 -30.71 17.11
CA ILE A 83 5.76 -30.80 18.57
C ILE A 83 4.56 -31.71 18.92
N TRP A 84 3.44 -31.56 18.20
CA TRP A 84 2.25 -32.39 18.41
C TRP A 84 2.50 -33.87 18.07
N LEU A 85 3.20 -34.16 16.96
CA LEU A 85 3.57 -35.52 16.58
C LEU A 85 4.54 -36.15 17.58
N ALA A 86 5.55 -35.42 18.04
CA ALA A 86 6.50 -35.92 19.03
C ALA A 86 5.81 -36.25 20.36
N GLY A 87 4.90 -35.39 20.82
CA GLY A 87 4.10 -35.64 22.03
C GLY A 87 3.17 -36.85 21.92
N ARG A 88 2.68 -37.16 20.72
CA ARG A 88 1.82 -38.34 20.47
C ARG A 88 2.60 -39.66 20.38
N VAL A 89 3.88 -39.63 20.03
CA VAL A 89 4.72 -40.84 19.90
C VAL A 89 5.34 -41.27 21.23
N PHE A 90 5.60 -40.32 22.13
CA PHE A 90 6.26 -40.56 23.42
C PHE A 90 5.32 -40.88 24.59
N MET A 91 4.00 -40.83 24.38
CA MET A 91 2.96 -41.12 25.37
C MET A 91 2.16 -42.35 24.96
#